data_AF-A0A806TTA8-F1
#
_entry.id   AF-A0A806TTA8-F1
#
_cell.length_a   1.000
_cell.length_b   1.000
_cell.length_c   1.000
_cell.angle_alpha   90.00
_cell.angle_beta   90.00
_cell.angle_gamma   90.00
#
_symmetry.space_group_name_H-M   'P 1'
#
loop_
_entity.id
_entity.type
_entity.pdbx_description
1 polymer ?
#
loop_
_entity_poly.entity_id
_entity_poly.type
_entity_poly.pdbx_seq_one_letter_code
_entity_poly.pdbx_strand_id
1 'polypeptide(L)'
;MRQIIAMGGGGFSMEPDNLLLDQYILSQAHIDVPKICFIPTASGDAENYIERFYEAFEKLICTPSHLSLFSQNFMNLKAYVMQHDILYVGGGNTRNMLSLWKEWGLDTILKEAYKKGIILAGISAGSLCWFEEGVTDSMNNNLSKIDCLGFLTGSNCPHYDGESNRRPSYHELMASGEMKEGYAVDDGVALHFKDEKLSASVSSRSTAKAYAVDRKASKIIERELLVTYLGDSKQ
;
A
#
# COMPACT_ATOMS: atom_id res chain seq x y z
N MET A 1 -16.49 -6.89 -7.16
CA MET A 1 -16.14 -6.00 -6.04
C MET A 1 -14.70 -5.60 -6.22
N ARG A 2 -14.38 -4.31 -6.17
CA ARG A 2 -13.01 -3.82 -6.32
C ARG A 2 -12.38 -3.62 -4.95
N GLN A 3 -11.13 -4.07 -4.75
CA GLN A 3 -10.50 -4.08 -3.42
C GLN A 3 -9.14 -3.40 -3.47
N ILE A 4 -8.87 -2.54 -2.46
CA ILE A 4 -7.56 -1.93 -2.22
C ILE A 4 -7.19 -2.13 -0.75
N ILE A 5 -5.98 -2.62 -0.49
CA ILE A 5 -5.42 -2.80 0.86
C ILE A 5 -4.18 -1.92 0.99
N ALA A 6 -4.28 -0.87 1.78
CA ALA A 6 -3.24 0.15 1.95
C ALA A 6 -2.60 0.01 3.33
N MET A 7 -1.29 -0.26 3.38
CA MET A 7 -0.56 -0.65 4.59
C MET A 7 0.44 0.42 5.03
N GLY A 8 0.39 0.83 6.30
CA GLY A 8 1.34 1.78 6.88
C GLY A 8 2.78 1.27 6.85
N GLY A 9 2.93 -0.02 7.10
CA GLY A 9 4.20 -0.76 7.15
C GLY A 9 3.89 -2.23 7.50
N GLY A 10 4.89 -3.00 7.90
CA GLY A 10 4.71 -4.40 8.32
C GLY A 10 4.83 -5.42 7.19
N GLY A 11 4.13 -6.56 7.36
CA GLY A 11 4.15 -7.70 6.43
C GLY A 11 5.56 -8.25 6.19
N PHE A 12 5.73 -9.03 5.13
CA PHE A 12 7.04 -9.63 4.79
C PHE A 12 8.20 -8.62 4.72
N SER A 13 7.87 -7.36 4.39
CA SER A 13 8.81 -6.27 4.19
C SER A 13 9.44 -5.72 5.46
N MET A 14 8.79 -5.85 6.61
CA MET A 14 9.30 -5.31 7.89
C MET A 14 9.21 -6.33 9.03
N GLU A 15 8.41 -7.38 8.86
CA GLU A 15 8.06 -8.35 9.88
C GLU A 15 8.17 -9.78 9.30
N PRO A 16 9.38 -10.27 8.98
CA PRO A 16 9.57 -11.57 8.32
C PRO A 16 9.03 -12.76 9.12
N ASP A 17 8.92 -12.60 10.45
CA ASP A 17 8.39 -13.61 11.37
C ASP A 17 6.90 -13.41 11.71
N ASN A 18 6.24 -12.40 11.14
CA ASN A 18 4.83 -12.09 11.40
C ASN A 18 4.09 -11.76 10.09
N LEU A 19 3.64 -12.82 9.41
CA LEU A 19 2.97 -12.75 8.11
C LEU A 19 1.45 -12.51 8.21
N LEU A 20 0.94 -11.99 9.34
CA LEU A 20 -0.50 -11.83 9.55
C LEU A 20 -1.16 -10.93 8.49
N LEU A 21 -0.51 -9.83 8.10
CA LEU A 21 -1.02 -8.95 7.05
C LEU A 21 -0.94 -9.60 5.66
N ASP A 22 0.13 -10.34 5.38
CA ASP A 22 0.29 -11.06 4.11
C ASP A 22 -0.79 -12.13 3.94
N GLN A 23 -1.04 -12.91 4.99
CA GLN A 23 -2.13 -13.90 5.04
C GLN A 23 -3.50 -13.25 4.88
N TYR A 24 -3.72 -12.09 5.51
CA TYR A 24 -4.96 -11.33 5.33
C TYR A 24 -5.18 -10.90 3.87
N ILE A 25 -4.12 -10.45 3.18
CA ILE A 25 -4.18 -10.10 1.75
C ILE A 25 -4.60 -11.31 0.92
N LEU A 26 -3.93 -12.46 1.10
CA LEU A 26 -4.25 -13.69 0.38
C LEU A 26 -5.70 -14.13 0.61
N SER A 27 -6.20 -14.04 1.84
CA SER A 27 -7.57 -14.46 2.15
C SER A 27 -8.66 -13.63 1.47
N GLN A 28 -8.35 -12.40 1.00
CA GLN A 28 -9.32 -11.56 0.30
C GLN A 28 -9.60 -12.02 -1.14
N ALA A 29 -8.76 -12.87 -1.72
CA ALA A 29 -8.95 -13.39 -3.07
C ALA A 29 -10.10 -14.41 -3.16
N HIS A 30 -10.43 -15.08 -2.05
CA HIS A 30 -11.43 -16.16 -2.01
C HIS A 30 -11.15 -17.27 -3.05
N ILE A 31 -9.87 -17.57 -3.27
CA ILE A 31 -9.34 -18.61 -4.17
C ILE A 31 -8.40 -19.48 -3.33
N ASP A 32 -8.42 -20.79 -3.54
CA ASP A 32 -7.62 -21.74 -2.75
C ASP A 32 -6.11 -21.48 -2.87
N VAL A 33 -5.63 -21.15 -4.08
CA VAL A 33 -4.22 -20.84 -4.36
C VAL A 33 -4.15 -19.55 -5.21
N PRO A 34 -4.23 -18.36 -4.59
CA PRO A 34 -4.23 -17.10 -5.31
C PRO A 34 -2.87 -16.84 -5.98
N LYS A 35 -2.89 -16.27 -7.18
CA LYS A 35 -1.71 -15.76 -7.88
C LYS A 35 -1.43 -14.33 -7.42
N ILE A 36 -0.34 -14.14 -6.70
CA ILE A 36 0.09 -12.85 -6.19
C ILE A 36 1.35 -12.38 -6.89
N CYS A 37 1.33 -11.15 -7.41
CA CYS A 37 2.46 -10.53 -8.08
C CYS A 37 3.00 -9.36 -7.27
N PHE A 38 4.28 -9.43 -6.90
CA PHE A 38 4.98 -8.32 -6.28
C PHE A 38 5.46 -7.29 -7.32
N ILE A 39 5.27 -6.01 -7.04
CA ILE A 39 5.71 -4.88 -7.88
C ILE A 39 6.72 -4.07 -7.05
N PRO A 40 8.03 -4.37 -7.14
CA PRO A 40 9.09 -3.75 -6.34
C PRO A 40 9.57 -2.39 -6.85
N THR A 41 8.88 -1.79 -7.83
CA THR A 41 9.37 -0.63 -8.59
C THR A 41 9.81 0.56 -7.73
N ALA A 42 9.15 0.81 -6.59
CA ALA A 42 9.55 1.89 -5.68
C ALA A 42 10.97 1.72 -5.12
N SER A 43 11.45 0.50 -4.98
CA SER A 43 12.82 0.20 -4.55
C SER A 43 13.84 0.18 -5.69
N GLY A 44 13.42 0.42 -6.93
CA GLY A 44 14.26 0.21 -8.12
C GLY A 44 14.42 -1.28 -8.46
N ASP A 45 13.40 -2.09 -8.19
CA ASP A 45 13.42 -3.55 -8.33
C ASP A 45 14.58 -4.20 -7.56
N ALA A 46 14.80 -3.78 -6.31
CA ALA A 46 15.89 -4.27 -5.49
C ALA A 46 15.81 -5.80 -5.29
N GLU A 47 16.87 -6.51 -5.68
CA GLU A 47 16.92 -7.99 -5.70
C GLU A 47 16.66 -8.58 -4.32
N ASN A 48 17.30 -8.04 -3.28
CA ASN A 48 17.09 -8.48 -1.89
C ASN A 48 15.63 -8.27 -1.41
N TYR A 49 14.90 -7.30 -1.96
CA TYR A 49 13.50 -7.09 -1.60
C TYR A 49 12.59 -8.11 -2.29
N ILE A 50 12.92 -8.47 -3.54
CA ILE A 50 12.27 -9.53 -4.29
C ILE A 50 12.52 -10.89 -3.62
N GLU A 51 13.77 -11.19 -3.21
CA GLU A 51 14.13 -12.42 -2.49
C GLU A 51 13.29 -12.57 -1.22
N ARG A 52 13.22 -11.52 -0.38
CA ARG A 52 12.41 -11.53 0.85
C ARG A 52 10.92 -11.74 0.60
N PHE A 53 10.41 -11.25 -0.53
CA PHE A 53 9.04 -11.54 -0.94
C PHE A 53 8.87 -13.05 -1.19
N TYR A 54 9.75 -13.68 -1.96
CA TYR A 54 9.68 -15.13 -2.20
C TYR A 54 9.88 -15.93 -0.91
N GLU A 55 10.86 -15.58 -0.07
CA GLU A 55 11.09 -16.25 1.22
C GLU A 55 9.87 -16.27 2.13
N ALA A 56 9.00 -15.26 2.04
CA ALA A 56 7.76 -15.19 2.80
C ALA A 56 6.61 -15.93 2.10
N PHE A 57 6.36 -15.63 0.82
CA PHE A 57 5.17 -16.11 0.12
C PHE A 57 5.28 -17.56 -0.36
N GLU A 58 6.48 -18.13 -0.51
CA GLU A 58 6.67 -19.57 -0.75
C GLU A 58 6.29 -20.44 0.47
N LYS A 59 6.22 -19.84 1.67
CA LYS A 59 5.74 -20.51 2.90
C LYS A 59 4.21 -20.47 3.02
N LEU A 60 3.53 -19.70 2.17
CA LEU A 60 2.08 -19.50 2.21
C LEU A 60 1.40 -20.25 1.04
N ILE A 61 0.10 -20.51 1.17
CA ILE A 61 -0.69 -21.15 0.11
C ILE A 61 -1.01 -20.10 -0.96
N CYS A 62 -0.10 -19.93 -1.93
CA CYS A 62 -0.27 -19.03 -3.07
C CYS A 62 0.69 -19.39 -4.21
N THR A 63 0.56 -18.73 -5.37
CA THR A 63 1.58 -18.75 -6.43
C THR A 63 2.24 -17.37 -6.50
N PRO A 64 3.45 -17.20 -5.95
CA PRO A 64 4.15 -15.92 -5.99
C PRO A 64 4.83 -15.66 -7.33
N SER A 65 4.77 -14.41 -7.79
CA SER A 65 5.53 -13.88 -8.92
C SER A 65 5.97 -12.44 -8.61
N HIS A 66 6.81 -11.85 -9.45
CA HIS A 66 7.11 -10.42 -9.38
C HIS A 66 7.12 -9.80 -10.77
N LEU A 67 6.90 -8.50 -10.86
CA LEU A 67 6.96 -7.71 -12.09
C LEU A 67 8.15 -6.76 -12.01
N SER A 68 9.18 -6.98 -12.82
CA SER A 68 10.34 -6.08 -12.89
C SER A 68 10.28 -5.18 -14.13
N LEU A 69 10.36 -3.86 -13.93
CA LEU A 69 10.49 -2.88 -15.03
C LEU A 69 11.97 -2.56 -15.34
N PHE A 70 12.88 -2.77 -14.38
CA PHE A 70 14.32 -2.56 -14.57
C PHE A 70 14.99 -3.76 -15.24
N SER A 71 14.58 -4.99 -14.89
CA SER A 71 15.04 -6.24 -15.49
C SER A 71 13.85 -7.03 -16.01
N GLN A 72 13.29 -6.56 -17.14
CA GLN A 72 12.05 -7.05 -17.73
C GLN A 72 11.94 -8.58 -17.72
N ASN A 73 10.90 -9.08 -17.06
CA ASN A 73 10.58 -10.51 -16.94
C ASN A 73 9.23 -10.86 -17.59
N PHE A 74 8.77 -10.03 -18.52
CA PHE A 74 7.52 -10.19 -19.25
C PHE A 74 7.69 -9.86 -20.73
N MET A 75 6.88 -10.50 -21.59
CA MET A 75 6.81 -10.17 -23.02
C MET A 75 5.77 -9.09 -23.32
N ASN A 76 4.67 -9.08 -22.56
CA ASN A 76 3.59 -8.11 -22.69
C ASN A 76 3.13 -7.69 -21.29
N LEU A 77 3.39 -6.42 -20.93
CA LEU A 77 3.13 -5.90 -19.60
C LEU A 77 1.67 -6.06 -19.18
N LYS A 78 0.73 -5.70 -20.05
CA LYS A 78 -0.70 -5.77 -19.76
C LYS A 78 -1.15 -7.22 -19.55
N ALA A 79 -0.77 -8.13 -20.44
CA ALA A 79 -1.12 -9.54 -20.31
C ALA A 79 -0.54 -10.13 -19.02
N TYR A 80 0.70 -9.79 -18.69
CA TYR A 80 1.35 -10.22 -17.46
C TYR A 80 0.61 -9.72 -16.22
N VAL A 81 0.25 -8.43 -16.14
CA VAL A 81 -0.51 -7.90 -15.00
C VAL A 81 -1.87 -8.59 -14.86
N MET A 82 -2.59 -8.78 -15.96
CA MET A 82 -3.97 -9.28 -15.96
C MET A 82 -4.13 -10.77 -15.61
N GLN A 83 -3.03 -11.53 -15.51
CA GLN A 83 -3.10 -12.97 -15.20
C GLN A 83 -3.13 -13.27 -13.69
N HIS A 84 -2.99 -12.25 -12.84
CA HIS A 84 -2.88 -12.37 -11.38
C HIS A 84 -4.20 -12.02 -10.69
N ASP A 85 -4.36 -12.54 -9.47
CA ASP A 85 -5.51 -12.25 -8.61
C ASP A 85 -5.22 -11.07 -7.67
N ILE A 86 -3.95 -10.90 -7.29
CA ILE A 86 -3.46 -9.87 -6.37
C ILE A 86 -2.20 -9.22 -6.94
N LEU A 87 -2.12 -7.89 -6.86
CA LEU A 87 -0.92 -7.11 -7.14
C LEU A 87 -0.48 -6.42 -5.85
N TYR A 88 0.72 -6.75 -5.35
CA TYR A 88 1.30 -6.18 -4.14
C TYR A 88 2.41 -5.20 -4.52
N VAL A 89 2.22 -3.91 -4.27
CA VAL A 89 3.24 -2.88 -4.48
C VAL A 89 4.12 -2.66 -3.25
N GLY A 90 5.44 -2.74 -3.44
CA GLY A 90 6.43 -2.54 -2.37
C GLY A 90 6.67 -1.07 -1.98
N GLY A 91 7.44 -0.88 -0.92
CA GLY A 91 7.92 0.43 -0.45
C GLY A 91 9.14 0.95 -1.23
N GLY A 92 9.48 2.22 -1.01
CA GLY A 92 10.64 2.89 -1.60
C GLY A 92 10.34 4.32 -2.06
N ASN A 93 10.99 4.77 -3.14
CA ASN A 93 10.79 6.12 -3.67
C ASN A 93 9.52 6.20 -4.54
N THR A 94 8.48 6.82 -3.99
CA THR A 94 7.17 6.97 -4.66
C THR A 94 7.28 7.79 -5.94
N ARG A 95 8.06 8.88 -5.93
CA ARG A 95 8.20 9.77 -7.08
C ARG A 95 8.79 9.04 -8.29
N ASN A 96 9.86 8.28 -8.07
CA ASN A 96 10.51 7.49 -9.11
C ASN A 96 9.58 6.39 -9.62
N MET A 97 8.89 5.68 -8.71
CA MET A 97 7.89 4.67 -9.07
C MET A 97 6.82 5.23 -9.99
N LEU A 98 6.13 6.31 -9.59
CA LEU A 98 5.03 6.89 -10.36
C LEU A 98 5.50 7.44 -11.71
N SER A 99 6.69 8.04 -11.75
CA SER A 99 7.29 8.54 -13.00
C SER A 99 7.54 7.41 -13.98
N LEU A 100 8.11 6.29 -13.51
CA LEU A 100 8.37 5.12 -14.34
C LEU A 100 7.07 4.42 -14.76
N TRP A 101 6.10 4.28 -13.86
CA TRP A 101 4.82 3.67 -14.20
C TRP A 101 4.08 4.42 -15.31
N LYS A 102 4.14 5.76 -15.29
CA LYS A 102 3.58 6.58 -16.36
C LYS A 102 4.29 6.35 -17.70
N GLU A 103 5.61 6.25 -17.70
CA GLU A 103 6.40 5.95 -18.90
C GLU A 103 6.03 4.57 -19.50
N TRP A 104 5.84 3.58 -18.63
CA TRP A 104 5.51 2.21 -19.03
C TRP A 104 4.00 1.98 -19.29
N GLY A 105 3.15 2.96 -18.99
CA GLY A 105 1.69 2.82 -19.01
C GLY A 105 1.14 1.85 -17.96
N LEU A 106 1.94 1.50 -16.95
CA LEU A 106 1.55 0.60 -15.87
C LEU A 106 0.45 1.22 -15.00
N ASP A 107 0.45 2.54 -14.81
CA ASP A 107 -0.59 3.30 -14.12
C ASP A 107 -2.01 3.01 -14.67
N THR A 108 -2.13 3.02 -16.00
CA THR A 108 -3.38 2.76 -16.73
C THR A 108 -3.75 1.29 -16.68
N ILE A 109 -2.77 0.40 -16.80
CA ILE A 109 -2.96 -1.05 -16.70
C ILE A 109 -3.44 -1.44 -15.31
N LEU A 110 -2.87 -0.87 -14.24
CA LEU A 110 -3.30 -1.08 -12.86
C LEU A 110 -4.74 -0.61 -12.64
N LYS A 111 -5.12 0.53 -13.23
CA LYS A 111 -6.51 1.02 -13.19
C LYS A 111 -7.48 0.06 -13.87
N GLU A 112 -7.07 -0.56 -14.98
CA GLU A 112 -7.88 -1.59 -15.66
C GLU A 112 -7.95 -2.89 -14.84
N ALA A 113 -6.84 -3.31 -14.24
CA ALA A 113 -6.77 -4.49 -13.37
C ALA A 113 -7.73 -4.34 -12.18
N TYR A 114 -7.67 -3.18 -11.52
CA TYR A 114 -8.57 -2.82 -10.43
C TYR A 114 -10.05 -2.89 -10.85
N LYS A 115 -10.38 -2.33 -12.02
CA LYS A 115 -11.76 -2.37 -12.56
C LYS A 115 -12.25 -3.79 -12.84
N LYS A 116 -11.36 -4.73 -13.15
CA LYS A 116 -11.68 -6.15 -13.35
C LYS A 116 -11.78 -6.94 -12.04
N GLY A 117 -11.48 -6.32 -10.90
CA GLY A 117 -11.56 -6.96 -9.58
C GLY A 117 -10.27 -7.60 -9.10
N ILE A 118 -9.14 -7.38 -9.79
CA ILE A 118 -7.82 -7.73 -9.27
C ILE A 118 -7.57 -6.90 -8.00
N ILE A 119 -7.16 -7.56 -6.93
CA ILE A 119 -6.93 -6.93 -5.63
C ILE A 119 -5.63 -6.15 -5.70
N LEU A 120 -5.67 -4.87 -5.32
CA LEU A 120 -4.48 -4.05 -5.18
C LEU A 120 -4.09 -4.01 -3.70
N ALA A 121 -2.86 -4.36 -3.39
CA ALA A 121 -2.28 -4.20 -2.07
C ALA A 121 -1.01 -3.36 -2.18
N GLY A 122 -0.64 -2.65 -1.12
CA GLY A 122 0.67 -2.04 -1.08
C GLY A 122 1.04 -1.47 0.26
N ILE A 123 2.36 -1.35 0.44
CA ILE A 123 3.00 -0.92 1.68
C ILE A 123 3.80 0.36 1.45
N SER A 124 3.74 1.29 2.41
CA SER A 124 4.53 2.53 2.34
C SER A 124 4.24 3.31 1.04
N ALA A 125 5.21 3.45 0.12
CA ALA A 125 4.99 3.99 -1.22
C ALA A 125 3.84 3.30 -1.97
N GLY A 126 3.73 1.97 -1.85
CA GLY A 126 2.64 1.19 -2.42
C GLY A 126 1.30 1.39 -1.71
N SER A 127 1.28 1.90 -0.47
CA SER A 127 0.03 2.26 0.23
C SER A 127 -0.50 3.58 -0.29
N LEU A 128 0.36 4.60 -0.30
CA LEU A 128 -0.05 5.97 -0.61
C LEU A 128 -0.33 6.18 -2.11
N CYS A 129 0.26 5.37 -3.00
CA CYS A 129 0.09 5.54 -4.45
C CYS A 129 -1.35 5.34 -4.93
N TRP A 130 -2.20 4.65 -4.16
CA TRP A 130 -3.61 4.43 -4.51
C TRP A 130 -4.50 5.65 -4.31
N PHE A 131 -4.09 6.57 -3.44
CA PHE A 131 -4.87 7.76 -3.09
C PHE A 131 -4.69 8.87 -4.13
N GLU A 132 -5.41 9.98 -3.99
CA GLU A 132 -5.17 11.16 -4.81
C GLU A 132 -3.84 11.82 -4.42
N GLU A 133 -3.49 11.77 -3.13
CA GLU A 133 -2.33 12.44 -2.57
C GLU A 133 -1.65 11.57 -1.51
N GLY A 134 -0.35 11.75 -1.29
CA GLY A 134 0.40 11.06 -0.25
C GLY A 134 1.46 11.92 0.40
N VAL A 135 1.81 11.59 1.64
CA VAL A 135 2.99 12.13 2.33
C VAL A 135 4.20 11.30 1.97
N THR A 136 5.20 11.90 1.34
CA THR A 136 6.42 11.21 0.92
C THR A 136 7.68 12.02 1.25
N ASP A 137 8.76 11.30 1.47
CA ASP A 137 10.13 11.78 1.65
C ASP A 137 10.98 11.62 0.36
N SER A 138 10.34 11.29 -0.77
CA SER A 138 11.00 10.99 -2.06
C SER A 138 11.93 12.10 -2.59
N MET A 139 11.87 13.31 -2.04
CA MET A 139 12.66 14.48 -2.44
C MET A 139 13.54 14.96 -1.28
N ASN A 140 14.84 14.68 -1.36
CA ASN A 140 15.85 15.11 -0.38
C ASN A 140 15.54 14.71 1.08
N ASN A 141 14.81 13.60 1.28
CA ASN A 141 14.33 13.14 2.59
C ASN A 141 13.44 14.16 3.33
N ASN A 142 12.86 15.12 2.61
CA ASN A 142 11.92 16.08 3.16
C ASN A 142 10.48 15.58 2.94
N LEU A 143 9.73 15.47 4.03
CA LEU A 143 8.33 15.10 3.99
C LEU A 143 7.52 16.19 3.28
N SER A 144 6.86 15.80 2.20
CA SER A 144 6.14 16.69 1.31
C SER A 144 4.94 15.98 0.67
N LYS A 145 4.07 16.77 0.04
CA LYS A 145 2.94 16.27 -0.73
C LYS A 145 3.39 15.72 -2.09
N ILE A 146 2.81 14.59 -2.50
CA ILE A 146 2.88 14.08 -3.88
C ILE A 146 1.49 13.72 -4.41
N ASP A 147 1.23 14.03 -5.68
CA ASP A 147 0.03 13.56 -6.39
C ASP A 147 0.20 12.10 -6.84
N CYS A 148 -0.82 11.29 -6.60
CA CYS A 148 -0.80 9.83 -6.78
C CYS A 148 -1.82 9.38 -7.85
N LEU A 149 -2.16 8.09 -7.90
CA LEU A 149 -3.01 7.53 -8.96
C LEU A 149 -4.49 7.92 -8.86
N GLY A 150 -4.96 8.31 -7.68
CA GLY A 150 -6.34 8.76 -7.44
C GLY A 150 -7.38 7.66 -7.62
N PHE A 151 -7.08 6.42 -7.23
CA PHE A 151 -8.08 5.34 -7.19
C PHE A 151 -8.97 5.47 -5.94
N LEU A 152 -8.40 5.95 -4.84
CA LEU A 152 -9.08 6.34 -3.61
C LEU A 152 -9.04 7.86 -3.46
N THR A 153 -10.11 8.45 -2.94
CA THR A 153 -10.19 9.90 -2.67
C THR A 153 -9.41 10.28 -1.41
N GLY A 154 -8.90 11.51 -1.38
CA GLY A 154 -8.17 12.05 -0.23
C GLY A 154 -6.70 11.67 -0.23
N SER A 155 -6.08 11.70 0.96
CA SER A 155 -4.65 11.47 1.14
C SER A 155 -4.32 10.24 2.00
N ASN A 156 -3.08 9.75 1.91
CA ASN A 156 -2.57 8.72 2.81
C ASN A 156 -1.19 9.05 3.40
N CYS A 157 -1.03 8.75 4.69
CA CYS A 157 0.20 8.90 5.45
C CYS A 157 0.56 7.56 6.13
N PRO A 158 1.37 6.70 5.48
CA PRO A 158 1.89 5.46 6.08
C PRO A 158 3.02 5.76 7.08
N HIS A 159 3.46 4.81 7.92
CA HIS A 159 4.51 4.98 8.95
C HIS A 159 4.20 6.07 10.01
N TYR A 160 2.93 6.23 10.36
CA TYR A 160 2.49 7.37 11.18
C TYR A 160 3.07 7.36 12.62
N ASP A 161 3.43 6.19 13.14
CA ASP A 161 4.13 5.97 14.41
C ASP A 161 5.66 5.84 14.25
N GLY A 162 6.14 5.41 13.10
CA GLY A 162 7.54 5.04 12.86
C GLY A 162 8.51 6.22 12.70
N GLU A 163 8.02 7.38 12.24
CA GLU A 163 8.85 8.57 11.96
C GLU A 163 8.33 9.80 12.71
N SER A 164 9.12 10.34 13.64
CA SER A 164 8.71 11.42 14.54
C SER A 164 8.19 12.68 13.84
N ASN A 165 8.69 12.97 12.63
CA ASN A 165 8.32 14.14 11.85
C ASN A 165 7.09 13.90 10.95
N ARG A 166 6.70 12.66 10.72
CA ARG A 166 5.68 12.32 9.74
C ARG A 166 4.30 12.81 10.13
N ARG A 167 3.90 12.58 11.39
CA ARG A 167 2.63 13.09 11.93
C ARG A 167 2.57 14.63 11.95
N PRO A 168 3.57 15.35 12.48
CA PRO A 168 3.63 16.81 12.38
C PRO A 168 3.58 17.34 10.95
N SER A 169 4.36 16.79 10.01
CA SER A 169 4.37 17.24 8.62
C SER A 169 3.04 17.01 7.91
N TYR A 170 2.37 15.87 8.17
CA TYR A 170 1.03 15.64 7.60
C TYR A 170 0.02 16.69 8.09
N HIS A 171 0.08 17.04 9.39
CA HIS A 171 -0.77 18.08 9.97
C HIS A 171 -0.49 19.46 9.36
N GLU A 172 0.78 19.81 9.19
CA GLU A 172 1.18 21.09 8.60
C GLU A 172 0.69 21.23 7.16
N LEU A 173 0.91 20.20 6.32
CA LEU A 173 0.46 20.16 4.93
C LEU A 173 -1.07 20.28 4.81
N MET A 174 -1.81 19.64 5.70
CA MET A 174 -3.27 19.80 5.72
C MET A 174 -3.69 21.17 6.25
N ALA A 175 -3.03 21.68 7.30
CA ALA A 175 -3.37 22.96 7.92
C ALA A 175 -3.12 24.14 6.96
N SER A 176 -2.07 24.07 6.13
CA SER A 176 -1.78 25.04 5.07
C SER A 176 -2.76 24.94 3.89
N GLY A 177 -3.40 23.78 3.71
CA GLY A 177 -4.31 23.48 2.60
C GLY A 177 -3.61 22.93 1.37
N GLU A 178 -2.33 22.55 1.48
CA GLU A 178 -1.57 21.89 0.42
C GLU A 178 -1.95 20.42 0.23
N MET A 179 -2.52 19.79 1.27
CA MET A 179 -2.93 18.40 1.26
C MET A 179 -4.38 18.21 1.70
N LYS A 180 -5.06 17.27 1.06
CA LYS A 180 -6.41 16.83 1.37
C LYS A 180 -6.47 16.06 2.69
N GLU A 181 -7.66 16.04 3.28
CA GLU A 181 -8.03 15.11 4.34
C GLU A 181 -7.84 13.66 3.88
N GLY A 182 -7.65 12.75 4.83
CA GLY A 182 -7.33 11.38 4.48
C GLY A 182 -7.10 10.46 5.66
N TYR A 183 -6.22 9.49 5.45
CA TYR A 183 -5.96 8.42 6.39
C TYR A 183 -4.49 8.33 6.77
N ALA A 184 -4.23 8.23 8.07
CA ALA A 184 -2.91 7.96 8.61
C ALA A 184 -2.87 6.56 9.24
N VAL A 185 -1.77 5.84 9.02
CA VAL A 185 -1.68 4.41 9.32
C VAL A 185 -0.32 4.11 9.94
N ASP A 186 -0.33 3.53 11.13
CA ASP A 186 0.88 3.05 11.81
C ASP A 186 1.46 1.82 11.09
N ASP A 187 2.72 1.52 11.39
CA ASP A 187 3.35 0.28 10.97
C ASP A 187 2.60 -0.95 11.50
N GLY A 188 2.42 -1.94 10.63
CA GLY A 188 1.66 -3.14 10.97
C GLY A 188 0.15 -2.94 10.91
N VAL A 189 -0.36 -1.82 10.38
CA VAL A 189 -1.80 -1.61 10.16
C VAL A 189 -2.10 -1.53 8.66
N ALA A 190 -3.25 -2.08 8.27
CA ALA A 190 -3.77 -2.02 6.91
C ALA A 190 -5.22 -1.51 6.90
N LEU A 191 -5.51 -0.62 5.95
CA LEU A 191 -6.85 -0.17 5.61
C LEU A 191 -7.35 -0.94 4.38
N HIS A 192 -8.49 -1.61 4.52
CA HIS A 192 -9.10 -2.36 3.43
C HIS A 192 -10.34 -1.62 2.90
N PHE A 193 -10.24 -1.18 1.66
CA PHE A 193 -11.31 -0.53 0.91
C PHE A 193 -11.99 -1.51 -0.03
N LYS A 194 -13.33 -1.50 -0.04
CA LYS A 194 -14.18 -2.25 -0.97
C LYS A 194 -15.06 -1.27 -1.72
N ASP A 195 -14.98 -1.28 -3.05
CA ASP A 195 -15.63 -0.31 -3.93
C ASP A 195 -15.41 1.14 -3.44
N GLU A 196 -14.13 1.47 -3.25
CA GLU A 196 -13.61 2.77 -2.78
C GLU A 196 -14.08 3.23 -1.38
N LYS A 197 -14.78 2.38 -0.63
CA LYS A 197 -15.23 2.65 0.74
C LYS A 197 -14.40 1.88 1.75
N LEU A 198 -13.98 2.54 2.83
CA LEU A 198 -13.29 1.86 3.93
C LEU A 198 -14.21 0.79 4.53
N SER A 199 -13.81 -0.47 4.43
CA SER A 199 -14.57 -1.64 4.89
C SER A 199 -14.03 -2.21 6.18
N ALA A 200 -12.72 -2.16 6.41
CA ALA A 200 -12.07 -2.67 7.61
C ALA A 200 -10.71 -1.99 7.83
N SER A 201 -10.27 -1.96 9.08
CA SER A 201 -8.88 -1.68 9.45
C SER A 201 -8.38 -2.86 10.29
N VAL A 202 -7.22 -3.42 9.92
CA VAL A 202 -6.67 -4.63 10.57
C VAL A 202 -5.21 -4.43 10.93
N SER A 203 -4.69 -5.17 11.90
CA SER A 203 -3.29 -5.05 12.30
C SER A 203 -2.60 -6.37 12.62
N SER A 204 -1.31 -6.45 12.28
CA SER A 204 -0.36 -7.48 12.75
C SER A 204 0.20 -7.19 14.14
N ARG A 205 -0.12 -6.04 14.75
CA ARG A 205 0.35 -5.60 16.08
C ARG A 205 -0.85 -5.27 16.97
N SER A 206 -0.80 -5.63 18.24
CA SER A 206 -1.93 -5.43 19.16
C SER A 206 -2.17 -3.97 19.56
N THR A 207 -1.20 -3.08 19.34
CA THR A 207 -1.24 -1.68 19.80
C THR A 207 -1.20 -0.65 18.67
N ALA A 208 -0.97 -1.07 17.42
CA ALA A 208 -0.83 -0.15 16.30
C ALA A 208 -2.21 0.35 15.83
N LYS A 209 -2.26 1.59 15.34
CA LYS A 209 -3.49 2.33 15.11
C LYS A 209 -3.61 2.86 13.68
N ALA A 210 -4.83 3.23 13.33
CA ALA A 210 -5.12 4.02 12.14
C ALA A 210 -6.05 5.17 12.49
N TYR A 211 -6.01 6.22 11.69
CA TYR A 211 -6.70 7.47 11.94
C TYR A 211 -7.35 7.97 10.65
N ALA A 212 -8.58 8.47 10.76
CA ALA A 212 -9.11 9.43 9.79
C ALA A 212 -8.69 10.83 10.26
N VAL A 213 -8.09 11.61 9.36
CA VAL A 213 -7.53 12.92 9.67
C VAL A 213 -8.24 13.98 8.84
N ASP A 214 -9.02 14.81 9.53
CA ASP A 214 -9.87 15.86 8.96
C ASP A 214 -9.30 17.26 9.24
N ARG A 215 -9.74 18.27 8.46
CA ARG A 215 -9.39 19.68 8.64
C ARG A 215 -10.66 20.53 8.78
N LYS A 216 -10.90 21.06 9.98
CA LYS A 216 -12.01 22.03 10.23
C LYS A 216 -11.45 23.41 10.56
N ALA A 217 -11.70 24.40 9.70
CA ALA A 217 -11.23 25.78 9.88
C ALA A 217 -9.73 25.86 10.25
N SER A 218 -8.89 25.16 9.47
CA SER A 218 -7.45 25.02 9.67
C SER A 218 -6.99 24.24 10.91
N LYS A 219 -7.92 23.74 11.75
CA LYS A 219 -7.60 22.82 12.84
C LYS A 219 -7.64 21.38 12.35
N ILE A 220 -6.57 20.64 12.65
CA ILE A 220 -6.49 19.21 12.37
C ILE A 220 -7.23 18.43 13.45
N ILE A 221 -8.06 17.48 13.03
CA ILE A 221 -8.80 16.58 13.90
C ILE A 221 -8.46 15.15 13.50
N GLU A 222 -7.88 14.41 14.43
CA GLU A 222 -7.67 12.98 14.27
C GLU A 222 -8.80 12.21 14.95
N ARG A 223 -9.34 11.22 14.24
CA ARG A 223 -10.27 10.25 14.79
C ARG A 223 -9.67 8.86 14.62
N GLU A 224 -9.33 8.24 15.73
CA GLU A 224 -8.88 6.84 15.76
C GLU A 224 -9.95 5.93 15.16
N LEU A 225 -9.53 5.06 14.25
CA LEU A 225 -10.35 4.04 13.62
C LEU A 225 -10.32 2.77 14.46
N LEU A 226 -11.42 2.02 14.46
CA LEU A 226 -11.40 0.68 15.04
C LEU A 226 -10.48 -0.21 14.19
N VAL A 227 -9.44 -0.75 14.82
CA VAL A 227 -8.48 -1.67 14.22
C VAL A 227 -8.62 -3.05 14.86
N THR A 228 -8.88 -4.06 14.03
CA THR A 228 -8.96 -5.45 14.49
C THR A 228 -7.57 -6.08 14.46
N TYR A 229 -7.08 -6.54 15.62
CA TYR A 229 -5.84 -7.32 15.68
C TYR A 229 -6.05 -8.71 15.07
N LEU A 230 -5.18 -9.09 14.14
CA LEU A 230 -5.31 -10.34 13.39
C LEU A 230 -4.84 -11.57 14.18
N GLY A 231 -3.99 -11.40 15.20
CA GLY A 231 -3.44 -12.53 15.96
C GLY A 231 -4.45 -13.27 16.85
N ASP A 232 -5.59 -12.65 17.16
CA ASP A 232 -6.67 -13.29 17.93
C ASP A 232 -7.66 -14.07 17.04
N SER A 233 -7.54 -13.93 15.72
CA SER A 233 -8.32 -14.71 14.77
C SER A 233 -7.84 -16.16 14.83
N LYS A 234 -8.64 -17.06 15.44
CA LYS A 234 -8.42 -18.49 15.24
C LYS A 234 -8.55 -18.76 13.73
N GLN A 235 -7.43 -19.07 13.08
CA GLN A 235 -7.38 -19.59 11.71
C GLN A 235 -8.07 -20.95 11.65
#